data_AF-A0A0C2FBB0-F1
#
_entry.id   AF-A0A0C2FBB0-F1
#
_cell.length_a   1.000
_cell.length_b   1.000
_cell.length_c   1.000
_cell.angle_alpha   90.00
_cell.angle_beta   90.00
_cell.angle_gamma   90.00
#
_symmetry.space_group_name_H-M   'P 1'
#
loop_
_entity.id
_entity.type
_entity.pdbx_description
1 polymer ?
#
loop_
_entity_poly.entity_id
_entity_poly.type
_entity_poly.pdbx_seq_one_letter_code
_entity_poly.pdbx_strand_id
1 'polypeptide(L)'
;MADIDDSLDARISSECPVGIQAILRAAWRHDVDAIKPLLDAPGKASCRDPVTGETPLHAAIRSLGPVSEDDVQEAQAEKEAQATKMVERLLFGGAIWNDVDMDNETPGCVAWRLNQKSLYDQMVRAGTRAEMLFAILDGYEELESDGDEDDEDDEEMAEAEEADGTGDGANGTNGHEAEPEPETETDAPAADAPASEETPYLESHLTLNDGKLVDAAGNGVMMEWEADIMRRSVDAMLGGPPDDAATKGKRVLNIGFGLGIIDSMIASRQPARHHIIEAHPEVLARIDAASSNPSAAGDDHAAEFGAAWEASSPEGGAFKVLRGRWQDICPKLLAEGELYDAIYFDTFGEDYSELRRFFTDYIPGLLADDGVFGFFNGLGADRRVCYDVYTRVVEMHLSEAGLDVAWQDVDVPLADDGLDKAGAGAWEGILRPYWTLDKYRLPVCTFIG
;
A
#
# COMPACT_ATOMS: atom_id res chain seq x y z
N MET A 1 11.95 6.21 20.33
CA MET A 1 11.32 4.92 20.66
C MET A 1 11.65 4.59 22.10
N ALA A 2 10.70 4.06 22.87
CA ALA A 2 11.04 3.44 24.15
C ALA A 2 12.02 2.28 23.88
N ASP A 3 12.94 2.00 24.80
CA ASP A 3 13.81 0.83 24.69
C ASP A 3 12.93 -0.43 24.80
N ILE A 4 12.73 -1.11 23.67
CA ILE A 4 12.01 -2.39 23.58
C ILE A 4 12.87 -3.46 24.26
N ASP A 5 12.34 -4.12 25.30
CA ASP A 5 13.05 -5.21 25.98
C ASP A 5 13.01 -6.48 25.12
N ASP A 6 14.06 -6.73 24.35
CA ASP A 6 14.20 -7.90 23.48
C ASP A 6 14.62 -9.18 24.22
N SER A 7 14.53 -9.24 25.55
CA SER A 7 14.89 -10.46 26.29
C SER A 7 13.85 -11.57 26.16
N LEU A 8 14.31 -12.83 26.21
CA LEU A 8 13.45 -14.01 26.11
C LEU A 8 12.28 -13.99 27.11
N ASP A 9 12.54 -13.60 28.36
CA ASP A 9 11.54 -13.60 29.43
C ASP A 9 10.56 -12.43 29.32
N ALA A 10 10.93 -11.34 28.64
CA ALA A 10 10.02 -10.25 28.32
C ALA A 10 9.09 -10.59 27.16
N ARG A 11 9.54 -11.45 26.23
CA ARG A 11 8.81 -11.77 24.99
C ARG A 11 7.99 -13.05 25.05
N ILE A 12 8.40 -14.02 25.86
CA ILE A 12 7.63 -15.24 26.11
C ILE A 12 7.10 -15.20 27.53
N SER A 13 5.85 -14.78 27.66
CA SER A 13 5.20 -14.56 28.94
C SER A 13 5.01 -15.87 29.71
N SER A 14 4.97 -15.78 31.05
CA SER A 14 4.66 -16.94 31.89
C SER A 14 3.22 -17.44 31.72
N GLU A 15 2.33 -16.60 31.18
CA GLU A 15 0.92 -16.87 30.95
C GLU A 15 0.67 -17.57 29.61
N CYS A 16 1.67 -17.55 28.71
CA CYS A 16 1.63 -18.23 27.43
C CYS A 16 1.40 -19.74 27.59
N PRO A 17 0.47 -20.36 26.83
CA PRO A 17 0.24 -21.80 26.89
C PRO A 17 1.53 -22.60 26.65
N VAL A 18 1.73 -23.68 27.44
CA VAL A 18 2.97 -24.49 27.42
C VAL A 18 3.35 -24.98 26.01
N GLY A 19 2.35 -25.35 25.19
CA GLY A 19 2.59 -25.77 23.81
C GLY A 19 3.14 -24.65 22.92
N ILE A 20 2.64 -23.42 23.08
CA ILE A 20 3.12 -22.24 22.35
C ILE A 20 4.50 -21.85 22.86
N GLN A 21 4.72 -21.83 24.17
CA GLN A 21 6.05 -21.57 24.75
C GLN A 21 7.12 -22.55 24.21
N ALA A 22 6.76 -23.83 24.02
CA ALA A 22 7.69 -24.81 23.46
C ALA A 22 8.11 -24.46 22.03
N ILE A 23 7.16 -24.03 21.18
CA ILE A 23 7.43 -23.60 19.80
C ILE A 23 8.27 -22.32 19.81
N LEU A 24 7.86 -21.29 20.56
CA LEU A 24 8.56 -20.00 20.62
C LEU A 24 10.00 -20.17 21.15
N ARG A 25 10.22 -20.98 22.19
CA ARG A 25 11.56 -21.25 22.73
C ARG A 25 12.41 -22.09 21.78
N ALA A 26 11.83 -22.99 21.00
CA ALA A 26 12.55 -23.75 19.98
C ALA A 26 12.97 -22.84 18.81
N ALA A 27 12.08 -21.95 18.36
CA ALA A 27 12.36 -20.94 17.35
C ALA A 27 13.47 -19.98 17.80
N TRP A 28 13.37 -19.45 19.03
CA TRP A 28 14.37 -18.57 19.64
C TRP A 28 15.79 -19.17 19.66
N ARG A 29 15.89 -20.47 19.95
CA ARG A 29 17.17 -21.20 20.01
C ARG A 29 17.66 -21.71 18.65
N HIS A 30 16.90 -21.47 17.58
CA HIS A 30 17.11 -22.05 16.26
C HIS A 30 17.23 -23.59 16.29
N ASP A 31 16.53 -24.26 17.22
CA ASP A 31 16.58 -25.71 17.41
C ASP A 31 15.61 -26.41 16.45
N VAL A 32 16.13 -26.75 15.27
CA VAL A 32 15.37 -27.39 14.19
C VAL A 32 14.83 -28.76 14.59
N ASP A 33 15.57 -29.52 15.40
CA ASP A 33 15.16 -30.86 15.81
C ASP A 33 14.01 -30.79 16.82
N ALA A 34 14.05 -29.82 17.73
CA ALA A 34 12.98 -29.58 18.70
C ALA A 34 11.72 -29.00 18.06
N ILE A 35 11.84 -28.09 17.08
CA ILE A 35 10.67 -27.43 16.49
C ILE A 35 9.90 -28.33 15.53
N LYS A 36 10.58 -29.20 14.80
CA LYS A 36 9.99 -30.03 13.75
C LYS A 36 8.78 -30.87 14.22
N PRO A 37 8.83 -31.60 15.36
CA PRO A 37 7.66 -32.34 15.84
C PRO A 37 6.54 -31.45 16.41
N LEU A 38 6.80 -30.15 16.66
CA LEU A 38 5.81 -29.22 17.21
C LEU A 38 5.00 -28.51 16.11
N LEU A 39 5.46 -28.54 14.86
CA LEU A 39 4.79 -28.00 13.68
C LEU A 39 4.04 -29.12 12.92
N ASP A 40 3.29 -29.95 13.64
CA ASP A 40 2.64 -31.16 13.13
C ASP A 40 1.22 -30.93 12.58
N ALA A 41 0.68 -29.73 12.76
CA ALA A 41 -0.64 -29.33 12.30
C ALA A 41 -0.64 -27.89 11.72
N PRO A 42 -1.58 -27.56 10.82
CA PRO A 42 -1.78 -26.19 10.35
C PRO A 42 -1.98 -25.20 11.50
N GLY A 43 -1.54 -23.95 11.31
CA GLY A 43 -1.64 -22.86 12.29
C GLY A 43 -0.61 -22.91 13.43
N LYS A 44 0.15 -24.01 13.61
CA LYS A 44 1.18 -24.09 14.66
C LYS A 44 2.35 -23.13 14.44
N ALA A 45 2.71 -22.86 13.19
CA ALA A 45 3.80 -21.93 12.87
C ALA A 45 3.41 -20.46 13.06
N SER A 46 2.11 -20.16 13.12
CA SER A 46 1.52 -18.83 13.30
C SER A 46 0.96 -18.62 14.71
N CYS A 47 1.31 -19.51 15.65
CA CYS A 47 0.91 -19.33 17.04
C CYS A 47 1.52 -18.04 17.61
N ARG A 48 0.84 -17.44 18.59
CA ARG A 48 1.31 -16.22 19.24
C ARG A 48 1.23 -16.33 20.74
N ASP A 49 2.16 -15.69 21.43
CA ASP A 49 2.00 -15.41 22.85
C ASP A 49 0.82 -14.46 23.06
N PRO A 50 -0.19 -14.80 23.88
CA PRO A 50 -1.39 -13.98 24.02
C PRO A 50 -1.14 -12.64 24.73
N VAL A 51 -0.03 -12.50 25.46
CA VAL A 51 0.29 -11.29 26.22
C VAL A 51 1.19 -10.36 25.43
N THR A 52 2.14 -10.91 24.68
CA THR A 52 3.18 -10.11 24.00
C THR A 52 3.00 -10.05 22.48
N GLY A 53 2.17 -10.91 21.91
CA GLY A 53 2.03 -11.07 20.46
C GLY A 53 3.23 -11.78 19.80
N GLU A 54 4.23 -12.23 20.57
CA GLU A 54 5.45 -12.84 20.01
C GLU A 54 5.10 -14.10 19.21
N THR A 55 5.47 -14.11 17.92
CA THR A 55 5.31 -15.26 17.02
C THR A 55 6.63 -16.03 16.87
N PRO A 56 6.64 -17.27 16.34
CA PRO A 56 7.87 -18.00 16.08
C PRO A 56 8.86 -17.24 15.18
N LEU A 57 8.38 -16.44 14.22
CA LEU A 57 9.22 -15.61 13.37
C LEU A 57 9.88 -14.47 14.15
N HIS A 58 9.10 -13.74 14.97
CA HIS A 58 9.66 -12.75 15.89
C HIS A 58 10.75 -13.38 16.76
N ALA A 59 10.45 -14.50 17.41
CA ALA A 59 11.36 -15.17 18.33
C ALA A 59 12.66 -15.61 17.64
N ALA A 60 12.58 -16.17 16.44
CA ALA A 60 13.73 -16.60 15.66
C ALA A 60 14.62 -15.42 15.21
N ILE A 61 14.05 -14.26 14.89
CA ILE A 61 14.81 -13.09 14.44
C ILE A 61 15.39 -12.35 15.66
N ARG A 62 14.56 -12.09 16.67
CA ARG A 62 14.89 -11.29 17.85
C ARG A 62 16.02 -11.90 18.67
N SER A 63 16.12 -13.24 18.71
CA SER A 63 17.15 -13.95 19.48
C SER A 63 18.59 -13.67 19.03
N LEU A 64 18.79 -13.14 17.82
CA LEU A 64 20.11 -12.72 17.34
C LEU A 64 20.60 -11.43 18.00
N GLY A 65 19.69 -10.58 18.47
CA GLY A 65 20.02 -9.24 18.96
C GLY A 65 20.55 -8.30 17.86
N PRO A 66 20.96 -7.07 18.22
CA PRO A 66 21.48 -6.10 17.26
C PRO A 66 22.86 -6.50 16.75
N VAL A 67 23.10 -6.35 15.44
CA VAL A 67 24.44 -6.53 14.85
C VAL A 67 25.37 -5.40 15.28
N SER A 68 26.50 -5.72 15.91
CA SER A 68 27.51 -4.74 16.35
C SER A 68 28.77 -4.78 15.50
N GLU A 69 29.49 -3.66 15.39
CA GLU A 69 30.78 -3.60 14.65
C GLU A 69 31.89 -4.46 15.30
N ASP A 70 31.74 -4.76 16.60
CA ASP A 70 32.67 -5.57 17.38
C ASP A 70 32.41 -7.08 17.26
N ASP A 71 31.35 -7.49 16.54
CA ASP A 71 30.97 -8.89 16.41
C ASP A 71 32.03 -9.69 15.63
N VAL A 72 32.37 -10.86 16.16
CA VAL A 72 33.23 -11.81 15.44
C VAL A 72 32.47 -12.33 14.23
N GLN A 73 32.86 -11.86 13.05
CA GLN A 73 32.17 -12.09 11.77
C GLN A 73 31.79 -13.55 11.53
N GLU A 74 32.68 -14.51 11.83
CA GLU A 74 32.42 -15.94 11.59
C GLU A 74 31.36 -16.51 12.54
N ALA A 75 31.39 -16.14 13.82
CA ALA A 75 30.40 -16.59 14.81
C ALA A 75 29.02 -15.97 14.54
N GLN A 76 28.99 -14.71 14.10
CA GLN A 76 27.75 -14.05 13.72
C GLN A 76 27.15 -14.67 12.46
N ALA A 77 27.98 -14.97 11.45
CA ALA A 77 27.54 -15.63 10.23
C ALA A 77 26.96 -17.04 10.51
N GLU A 78 27.53 -17.79 11.45
CA GLU A 78 26.97 -19.10 11.83
C GLU A 78 25.58 -18.97 12.46
N LYS A 79 25.40 -18.03 13.40
CA LYS A 79 24.09 -17.77 14.02
C LYS A 79 23.07 -17.30 12.99
N GLU A 80 23.44 -16.37 12.12
CA GLU A 80 22.58 -15.87 11.06
C GLU A 80 22.16 -16.98 10.09
N ALA A 81 23.07 -17.92 9.77
CA ALA A 81 22.76 -19.08 8.95
C ALA A 81 21.79 -20.06 9.64
N GLN A 82 21.88 -20.22 10.96
CA GLN A 82 20.92 -21.02 11.74
C GLN A 82 19.55 -20.36 11.78
N ALA A 83 19.51 -19.04 12.05
CA ALA A 83 18.29 -18.25 12.05
C ALA A 83 17.59 -18.26 10.69
N THR A 84 18.35 -18.10 9.60
CA THR A 84 17.85 -18.18 8.22
C THR A 84 17.12 -19.50 7.97
N LYS A 85 17.75 -20.63 8.31
CA LYS A 85 17.13 -21.96 8.15
C LYS A 85 15.88 -22.13 9.01
N MET A 86 15.87 -21.55 10.21
CA MET A 86 14.70 -21.59 11.09
C MET A 86 13.55 -20.78 10.51
N VAL A 87 13.82 -19.54 10.07
CA VAL A 87 12.85 -18.65 9.43
C VAL A 87 12.26 -19.27 8.17
N GLU A 88 13.09 -19.82 7.28
CA GLU A 88 12.61 -20.55 6.09
C GLU A 88 11.65 -21.69 6.47
N ARG A 89 12.02 -22.49 7.48
CA ARG A 89 11.17 -23.59 7.95
C ARG A 89 9.84 -23.10 8.52
N LEU A 90 9.85 -22.02 9.28
CA LEU A 90 8.64 -21.43 9.86
C LEU A 90 7.70 -20.92 8.76
N LEU A 91 8.24 -20.20 7.77
CA LEU A 91 7.48 -19.74 6.60
C LEU A 91 6.87 -20.93 5.83
N PHE A 92 7.64 -21.99 5.58
CA PHE A 92 7.10 -23.22 4.96
C PHE A 92 6.06 -23.94 5.82
N GLY A 93 6.09 -23.71 7.14
CA GLY A 93 5.09 -24.21 8.09
C GLY A 93 3.83 -23.35 8.18
N GLY A 94 3.75 -22.25 7.41
CA GLY A 94 2.61 -21.33 7.38
C GLY A 94 2.72 -20.13 8.30
N ALA A 95 3.90 -19.83 8.86
CA ALA A 95 4.10 -18.62 9.67
C ALA A 95 3.85 -17.36 8.83
N ILE A 96 3.23 -16.35 9.45
CA ILE A 96 2.77 -15.12 8.80
C ILE A 96 3.87 -14.06 8.90
N TRP A 97 4.28 -13.50 7.75
CA TRP A 97 5.44 -12.62 7.65
C TRP A 97 5.19 -11.18 8.16
N ASN A 98 3.92 -10.77 8.21
CA ASN A 98 3.45 -9.44 8.60
C ASN A 98 2.61 -9.43 9.89
N ASP A 99 2.52 -10.55 10.62
CA ASP A 99 1.91 -10.56 11.96
C ASP A 99 2.59 -9.49 12.83
N VAL A 100 1.81 -8.71 13.60
CA VAL A 100 2.35 -7.70 14.52
C VAL A 100 2.39 -8.22 15.97
N ASP A 101 3.44 -7.85 16.69
CA ASP A 101 3.51 -8.01 18.14
C ASP A 101 2.84 -6.83 18.89
N MET A 102 2.83 -6.87 20.22
CA MET A 102 2.21 -5.81 21.05
C MET A 102 3.00 -4.49 21.06
N ASP A 103 4.22 -4.46 20.49
CA ASP A 103 4.98 -3.23 20.24
C ASP A 103 4.72 -2.69 18.80
N ASN A 104 3.76 -3.28 18.09
CA ASN A 104 3.41 -2.99 16.71
C ASN A 104 4.58 -3.24 15.72
N GLU A 105 5.46 -4.20 16.02
CA GLU A 105 6.51 -4.65 15.12
C GLU A 105 6.08 -5.93 14.39
N THR A 106 6.35 -6.01 13.09
CA THR A 106 6.35 -7.28 12.36
C THR A 106 7.70 -7.97 12.48
N PRO A 107 7.84 -9.26 12.09
CA PRO A 107 9.14 -9.91 12.00
C PRO A 107 10.15 -9.14 11.14
N GLY A 108 9.67 -8.50 10.07
CA GLY A 108 10.46 -7.59 9.24
C GLY A 108 10.89 -6.32 9.98
N CYS A 109 10.01 -5.69 10.75
CA CYS A 109 10.36 -4.53 11.59
C CYS A 109 11.46 -4.89 12.60
N VAL A 110 11.34 -6.02 13.30
CA VAL A 110 12.36 -6.51 14.24
C VAL A 110 13.69 -6.75 13.52
N ALA A 111 13.68 -7.43 12.37
CA ALA A 111 14.88 -7.68 11.59
C ALA A 111 15.57 -6.36 11.18
N TRP A 112 14.80 -5.37 10.74
CA TRP A 112 15.30 -4.06 10.35
C TRP A 112 15.91 -3.31 11.55
N ARG A 113 15.18 -3.21 12.66
CA ARG A 113 15.62 -2.52 13.89
C ARG A 113 16.90 -3.12 14.46
N LEU A 114 17.04 -4.45 14.40
CA LEU A 114 18.22 -5.18 14.85
C LEU A 114 19.36 -5.23 13.80
N ASN A 115 19.19 -4.57 12.65
CA ASN A 115 20.15 -4.55 11.53
C ASN A 115 20.46 -5.96 10.95
N GLN A 116 19.50 -6.89 11.03
CA GLN A 116 19.57 -8.25 10.49
C GLN A 116 19.12 -8.27 9.02
N LYS A 117 19.92 -7.68 8.13
CA LYS A 117 19.55 -7.40 6.72
C LYS A 117 19.14 -8.64 5.92
N SER A 118 19.80 -9.79 6.12
CA SER A 118 19.45 -11.03 5.41
C SER A 118 18.09 -11.58 5.81
N LEU A 119 17.76 -11.50 7.10
CA LEU A 119 16.45 -11.93 7.61
C LEU A 119 15.36 -10.93 7.20
N TYR A 120 15.67 -9.64 7.17
CA TYR A 120 14.77 -8.62 6.62
C TYR A 120 14.43 -8.93 5.16
N ASP A 121 15.43 -9.18 4.31
CA ASP A 121 15.20 -9.54 2.91
C ASP A 121 14.41 -10.86 2.76
N GLN A 122 14.58 -11.82 3.67
CA GLN A 122 13.73 -13.02 3.69
C GLN A 122 12.27 -12.71 3.98
N MET A 123 11.98 -11.76 4.89
CA MET A 123 10.61 -11.30 5.16
C MET A 123 10.02 -10.59 3.94
N VAL A 124 10.77 -9.69 3.30
CA VAL A 124 10.32 -9.03 2.08
C VAL A 124 10.05 -10.06 0.98
N ARG A 125 10.95 -11.03 0.76
CA ARG A 125 10.72 -12.10 -0.23
C ARG A 125 9.52 -12.98 0.14
N ALA A 126 9.26 -13.20 1.43
CA ALA A 126 8.11 -13.96 1.88
C ALA A 126 6.80 -13.22 1.58
N GLY A 127 6.73 -11.93 1.90
CA GLY A 127 5.59 -11.07 1.56
C GLY A 127 5.36 -11.01 0.05
N THR A 128 6.39 -10.72 -0.74
CA THR A 128 6.25 -10.70 -2.21
C THR A 128 5.72 -12.03 -2.76
N ARG A 129 6.17 -13.19 -2.23
CA ARG A 129 5.62 -14.48 -2.66
C ARG A 129 4.17 -14.70 -2.24
N ALA A 130 3.78 -14.21 -1.07
CA ALA A 130 2.41 -14.29 -0.59
C ALA A 130 1.50 -13.46 -1.49
N GLU A 131 1.82 -12.19 -1.72
CA GLU A 131 1.05 -11.29 -2.60
C GLU A 131 0.91 -11.83 -4.02
N MET A 132 2.03 -12.26 -4.63
CA MET A 132 1.99 -12.84 -5.98
C MET A 132 1.19 -14.15 -6.05
N LEU A 133 1.09 -14.90 -4.94
CA LEU A 133 0.26 -16.10 -4.89
C LEU A 133 -1.23 -15.74 -4.74
N PHE A 134 -1.56 -14.77 -3.89
CA PHE A 134 -2.94 -14.31 -3.70
C PHE A 134 -3.50 -13.69 -4.98
N ALA A 135 -2.70 -12.92 -5.72
CA ALA A 135 -3.06 -12.40 -7.04
C ALA A 135 -3.40 -13.48 -8.10
N ILE A 136 -2.99 -14.73 -7.89
CA ILE A 136 -3.31 -15.87 -8.79
C ILE A 136 -4.52 -16.67 -8.28
N LEU A 137 -4.76 -16.68 -6.97
CA LEU A 137 -5.73 -17.57 -6.34
C LEU A 137 -7.17 -17.05 -6.35
N ASP A 138 -7.43 -15.80 -6.76
CA ASP A 138 -8.76 -15.16 -6.88
C ASP A 138 -9.79 -15.70 -5.85
N GLY A 139 -9.68 -15.22 -4.60
CA GLY A 139 -10.64 -15.55 -3.53
C GLY A 139 -10.06 -15.76 -2.13
N TYR A 140 -9.04 -15.01 -1.72
CA TYR A 140 -8.60 -14.95 -0.33
C TYR A 140 -8.43 -13.47 0.05
N GLU A 141 -8.99 -13.06 1.19
CA GLU A 141 -8.96 -11.69 1.72
C GLU A 141 -7.52 -11.14 1.71
N GLU A 142 -7.38 -9.95 1.13
CA GLU A 142 -6.13 -9.18 1.11
C GLU A 142 -5.77 -8.78 2.55
N LEU A 143 -4.49 -8.52 2.82
CA LEU A 143 -4.06 -8.16 4.16
C LEU A 143 -4.62 -6.79 4.55
N GLU A 144 -5.45 -6.75 5.60
CA GLU A 144 -5.84 -5.52 6.30
C GLU A 144 -4.58 -4.69 6.60
N SER A 145 -4.39 -3.62 5.82
CA SER A 145 -3.65 -2.46 6.27
C SER A 145 -4.43 -1.88 7.44
N ASP A 146 -3.77 -1.34 8.47
CA ASP A 146 -4.42 -0.54 9.53
C ASP A 146 -4.99 0.79 8.95
N GLY A 147 -5.51 0.78 7.72
CA GLY A 147 -6.03 1.90 6.95
C GLY A 147 -7.13 1.53 5.95
N ASP A 148 -7.47 0.26 5.75
CA ASP A 148 -8.51 -0.14 4.78
C ASP A 148 -9.44 -1.19 5.43
N GLU A 149 -10.60 -0.75 5.91
CA GLU A 149 -11.71 -1.62 6.33
C GLU A 149 -12.61 -1.88 5.10
N ASP A 150 -12.87 -3.16 4.81
CA ASP A 150 -13.39 -3.72 3.56
C ASP A 150 -14.73 -3.18 3.01
N ASP A 151 -14.84 -3.19 1.67
CA ASP A 151 -16.10 -3.25 0.92
C ASP A 151 -16.46 -4.73 0.64
N GLU A 152 -17.35 -5.32 1.46
CA GLU A 152 -18.16 -6.47 1.01
C GLU A 152 -19.39 -5.94 0.27
N ASP A 153 -19.52 -6.21 -1.04
CA ASP A 153 -20.82 -6.09 -1.70
C ASP A 153 -21.12 -7.26 -2.65
N ASP A 154 -22.26 -7.89 -2.34
CA ASP A 154 -23.19 -8.68 -3.13
C ASP A 154 -22.91 -8.90 -4.63
N GLU A 155 -22.80 -10.18 -5.03
CA GLU A 155 -23.33 -10.62 -6.33
C GLU A 155 -24.34 -11.75 -6.19
N GLU A 156 -25.61 -11.40 -6.42
CA GLU A 156 -26.68 -12.31 -6.84
C GLU A 156 -26.25 -13.12 -8.07
N MET A 157 -26.15 -14.45 -7.93
CA MET A 157 -26.12 -15.35 -9.09
C MET A 157 -27.38 -16.22 -9.13
N ALA A 158 -28.29 -15.82 -10.01
CA ALA A 158 -29.48 -16.56 -10.37
C ALA A 158 -29.23 -17.54 -11.55
N GLU A 159 -29.82 -18.73 -11.39
CA GLU A 159 -30.28 -19.71 -12.39
C GLU A 159 -29.31 -20.66 -13.12
N ALA A 160 -29.48 -21.95 -12.83
CA ALA A 160 -29.64 -22.98 -13.87
C ALA A 160 -30.60 -24.09 -13.40
N GLU A 161 -31.57 -24.40 -14.26
CA GLU A 161 -32.74 -25.27 -14.06
C GLU A 161 -32.46 -26.79 -13.97
N GLU A 162 -33.29 -27.44 -13.13
CA GLU A 162 -34.06 -28.69 -13.29
C GLU A 162 -33.40 -30.05 -13.65
N ALA A 163 -33.60 -31.03 -12.75
CA ALA A 163 -34.05 -32.38 -13.11
C ALA A 163 -34.72 -33.12 -11.92
N ASP A 164 -36.01 -33.36 -12.08
CA ASP A 164 -36.96 -34.18 -11.30
C ASP A 164 -36.54 -35.66 -11.08
N GLY A 165 -37.01 -36.28 -9.98
CA GLY A 165 -36.84 -37.73 -9.75
C GLY A 165 -37.11 -38.30 -8.35
N THR A 166 -38.35 -38.18 -7.86
CA THR A 166 -39.08 -38.98 -6.84
C THR A 166 -38.43 -40.24 -6.18
N GLY A 167 -38.66 -40.43 -4.86
CA GLY A 167 -38.99 -41.78 -4.31
C GLY A 167 -38.48 -42.19 -2.92
N ASP A 168 -39.28 -41.91 -1.88
CA ASP A 168 -39.66 -42.68 -0.67
C ASP A 168 -38.80 -43.85 -0.10
N GLY A 169 -38.74 -43.96 1.25
CA GLY A 169 -38.73 -45.27 1.93
C GLY A 169 -37.62 -45.63 2.94
N ALA A 170 -37.74 -45.14 4.17
CA ALA A 170 -37.66 -45.87 5.46
C ALA A 170 -36.50 -46.85 5.86
N ASN A 171 -35.97 -46.57 7.07
CA ASN A 171 -35.80 -47.46 8.23
C ASN A 171 -34.40 -47.99 8.59
N GLY A 172 -33.99 -47.81 9.86
CA GLY A 172 -32.85 -48.54 10.45
C GLY A 172 -32.15 -47.91 11.66
N THR A 173 -32.87 -47.74 12.77
CA THR A 173 -32.38 -47.32 14.10
C THR A 173 -31.38 -48.29 14.77
N ASN A 174 -30.44 -47.74 15.56
CA ASN A 174 -29.93 -48.21 16.88
C ASN A 174 -28.76 -47.29 17.28
N GLY A 175 -28.65 -46.63 18.44
CA GLY A 175 -29.43 -46.54 19.66
C GLY A 175 -28.51 -45.98 20.77
N HIS A 176 -29.05 -45.11 21.65
CA HIS A 176 -28.53 -44.66 22.96
C HIS A 176 -27.21 -43.85 22.96
N GLU A 177 -27.00 -42.79 23.74
CA GLU A 177 -27.68 -42.22 24.91
C GLU A 177 -27.19 -40.76 25.02
N ALA A 178 -28.06 -39.85 25.46
CA ALA A 178 -27.81 -38.42 25.59
C ALA A 178 -27.39 -38.08 27.03
N GLU A 179 -26.37 -37.24 27.19
CA GLU A 179 -26.21 -36.28 28.30
C GLU A 179 -25.39 -35.06 27.82
N PRO A 180 -25.61 -33.87 28.43
CA PRO A 180 -25.59 -32.58 27.74
C PRO A 180 -24.23 -31.85 27.81
N GLU A 181 -23.97 -31.03 26.79
CA GLU A 181 -22.89 -30.04 26.77
C GLU A 181 -23.21 -28.86 27.71
N PRO A 182 -22.24 -28.37 28.51
CA PRO A 182 -22.41 -27.15 29.26
C PRO A 182 -22.01 -25.93 28.41
N GLU A 183 -23.02 -25.13 28.11
CA GLU A 183 -23.07 -23.66 28.16
C GLU A 183 -21.73 -22.91 28.06
N THR A 184 -21.48 -22.34 26.87
CA THR A 184 -20.55 -21.23 26.63
C THR A 184 -21.06 -19.97 27.34
N GLU A 185 -20.36 -19.55 28.39
CA GLU A 185 -20.54 -18.22 28.97
C GLU A 185 -19.94 -17.17 28.04
N THR A 186 -20.75 -16.15 27.83
CA THR A 186 -20.61 -15.02 26.91
C THR A 186 -19.42 -14.13 27.22
N ASP A 187 -18.61 -13.85 26.19
CA ASP A 187 -17.68 -12.73 26.14
C ASP A 187 -18.37 -11.41 26.47
N ALA A 188 -17.75 -10.64 27.36
CA ALA A 188 -18.06 -9.23 27.53
C ALA A 188 -17.23 -8.45 26.50
N PRO A 189 -17.84 -7.64 25.62
CA PRO A 189 -17.09 -6.88 24.63
C PRO A 189 -16.28 -5.79 25.34
N ALA A 190 -14.96 -5.85 25.19
CA ALA A 190 -14.13 -4.66 25.27
C ALA A 190 -14.61 -3.71 24.16
N ALA A 191 -14.67 -2.42 24.47
CA ALA A 191 -15.31 -1.43 23.62
C ALA A 191 -14.61 -1.31 22.26
N ASP A 192 -15.18 -1.95 21.24
CA ASP A 192 -15.01 -1.56 19.85
C ASP A 192 -15.45 -0.11 19.71
N ALA A 193 -14.53 0.73 19.22
CA ALA A 193 -14.96 1.95 18.55
C ALA A 193 -15.87 1.53 17.39
N PRO A 194 -17.03 2.17 17.18
CA PRO A 194 -17.88 1.78 16.07
C PRO A 194 -17.12 2.03 14.78
N ALA A 195 -16.95 1.00 13.96
CA ALA A 195 -16.62 1.12 12.55
C ALA A 195 -17.59 2.15 11.96
N SER A 196 -17.06 3.30 11.55
CA SER A 196 -17.83 4.26 10.79
C SER A 196 -17.97 3.68 9.40
N GLU A 197 -19.20 3.46 8.92
CA GLU A 197 -19.46 3.25 7.49
C GLU A 197 -18.81 4.42 6.74
N GLU A 198 -17.63 4.19 6.15
CA GLU A 198 -16.88 5.24 5.48
C GLU A 198 -17.60 5.59 4.18
N THR A 199 -18.05 6.85 4.07
CA THR A 199 -18.68 7.34 2.84
C THR A 199 -17.67 7.21 1.69
N PRO A 200 -18.04 6.58 0.55
CA PRO A 200 -17.15 6.45 -0.60
C PRO A 200 -16.51 7.79 -0.98
N TYR A 201 -15.22 7.80 -1.34
CA TYR A 201 -14.44 9.03 -1.53
C TYR A 201 -15.15 10.08 -2.40
N LEU A 202 -15.75 9.69 -3.53
CA LEU A 202 -16.42 10.61 -4.45
C LEU A 202 -17.71 11.26 -3.90
N GLU A 203 -18.24 10.71 -2.81
CA GLU A 203 -19.40 11.23 -2.07
C GLU A 203 -18.98 11.98 -0.79
N SER A 204 -17.69 11.93 -0.44
CA SER A 204 -17.14 12.55 0.75
C SER A 204 -17.06 14.07 0.62
N HIS A 205 -17.17 14.77 1.74
CA HIS A 205 -16.90 16.20 1.81
C HIS A 205 -15.42 16.44 2.02
N LEU A 206 -14.82 17.36 1.26
CA LEU A 206 -13.41 17.69 1.38
C LEU A 206 -13.22 19.02 2.10
N THR A 207 -12.26 19.02 3.03
CA THR A 207 -11.77 20.22 3.68
C THR A 207 -10.37 20.54 3.19
N LEU A 208 -10.17 21.79 2.79
CA LEU A 208 -8.84 22.33 2.54
C LEU A 208 -8.41 23.16 3.75
N ASN A 209 -7.31 22.78 4.37
CA ASN A 209 -6.72 23.50 5.49
C ASN A 209 -5.19 23.48 5.39
N ASP A 210 -4.56 24.64 5.38
CA ASP A 210 -3.10 24.79 5.51
C ASP A 210 -2.29 23.84 4.59
N GLY A 211 -2.65 23.79 3.30
CA GLY A 211 -1.97 22.94 2.30
C GLY A 211 -2.33 21.45 2.36
N LYS A 212 -3.38 21.08 3.11
CA LYS A 212 -3.89 19.71 3.20
C LYS A 212 -5.29 19.62 2.61
N LEU A 213 -5.52 18.59 1.81
CA LEU A 213 -6.84 18.14 1.40
C LEU A 213 -7.20 16.94 2.26
N VAL A 214 -8.32 17.02 2.97
CA VAL A 214 -8.75 16.00 3.95
C VAL A 214 -10.20 15.64 3.68
N ASP A 215 -10.53 14.35 3.71
CA ASP A 215 -11.90 13.89 3.54
C ASP A 215 -12.75 14.04 4.82
N ALA A 216 -14.02 13.62 4.77
CA ALA A 216 -14.94 13.72 5.90
C ALA A 216 -14.60 12.76 7.04
N ALA A 217 -13.88 11.66 6.77
CA ALA A 217 -13.41 10.69 7.76
C ALA A 217 -12.13 11.17 8.47
N GLY A 218 -11.46 12.20 7.94
CA GLY A 218 -10.22 12.74 8.46
C GLY A 218 -8.97 12.13 7.83
N ASN A 219 -9.12 11.41 6.72
CA ASN A 219 -8.02 10.86 5.96
C ASN A 219 -7.36 11.95 5.11
N GLY A 220 -6.02 11.97 5.10
CA GLY A 220 -5.26 12.90 4.27
C GLY A 220 -5.30 12.45 2.82
N VAL A 221 -5.96 13.22 1.96
CA VAL A 221 -6.12 12.95 0.52
C VAL A 221 -4.89 13.41 -0.26
N MET A 222 -4.37 14.59 0.08
CA MET A 222 -3.23 15.21 -0.61
C MET A 222 -2.59 16.27 0.30
N MET A 223 -1.27 16.34 0.37
CA MET A 223 -0.58 17.27 1.28
C MET A 223 0.63 17.99 0.66
N GLU A 224 0.89 19.22 1.11
CA GLU A 224 1.95 20.09 0.58
C GLU A 224 3.38 19.53 0.77
N TRP A 225 3.64 18.70 1.79
CA TRP A 225 4.97 18.12 2.03
C TRP A 225 5.46 17.26 0.84
N GLU A 226 4.55 16.74 0.03
CA GLU A 226 4.85 15.94 -1.17
C GLU A 226 5.38 16.78 -2.35
N ALA A 227 5.40 18.11 -2.23
CA ALA A 227 5.77 19.00 -3.33
C ALA A 227 7.17 18.70 -3.92
N ASP A 228 8.17 18.34 -3.10
CA ASP A 228 9.50 17.97 -3.63
C ASP A 228 9.48 16.64 -4.39
N ILE A 229 8.65 15.68 -3.95
CA ILE A 229 8.43 14.41 -4.65
C ILE A 229 7.80 14.68 -6.01
N MET A 230 6.69 15.45 -6.05
CA MET A 230 6.01 15.81 -7.29
C MET A 230 6.92 16.56 -8.26
N ARG A 231 7.74 17.49 -7.76
CA ARG A 231 8.74 18.21 -8.56
C ARG A 231 9.74 17.26 -9.20
N ARG A 232 10.25 16.28 -8.45
CA ARG A 232 11.18 15.26 -8.97
C ARG A 232 10.51 14.34 -9.98
N SER A 233 9.23 14.00 -9.78
CA SER A 233 8.44 13.22 -10.74
C SER A 233 8.33 13.97 -12.07
N VAL A 234 8.01 15.27 -12.02
CA VAL A 234 7.98 16.13 -13.21
C VAL A 234 9.34 16.22 -13.89
N ASP A 235 10.42 16.38 -13.11
CA ASP A 235 11.79 16.43 -13.65
C ASP A 235 12.17 15.12 -14.36
N ALA A 236 11.81 13.97 -13.77
CA ALA A 236 12.09 12.66 -14.34
C ALA A 236 11.27 12.38 -15.62
N MET A 237 9.98 12.74 -15.62
CA MET A 237 9.09 12.52 -16.76
C MET A 237 9.34 13.50 -17.90
N LEU A 238 9.53 14.78 -17.60
CA LEU A 238 9.56 15.84 -18.60
C LEU A 238 10.97 16.33 -18.94
N GLY A 239 11.95 16.12 -18.05
CA GLY A 239 13.29 16.68 -18.19
C GLY A 239 13.33 18.19 -17.95
N GLY A 240 14.38 18.83 -18.47
CA GLY A 240 14.47 20.29 -18.49
C GLY A 240 13.40 20.93 -19.41
N PRO A 241 13.12 22.23 -19.25
CA PRO A 241 12.31 22.93 -20.25
C PRO A 241 13.05 22.87 -21.61
N PRO A 242 12.33 22.87 -22.74
CA PRO A 242 12.98 22.85 -24.05
C PRO A 242 13.99 24.00 -24.19
N ASP A 243 15.23 23.66 -24.59
CA ASP A 243 16.35 24.60 -24.72
C ASP A 243 16.11 25.65 -25.83
N ASP A 244 15.20 25.37 -26.76
CA ASP A 244 14.79 26.29 -27.81
C ASP A 244 13.26 26.40 -27.92
N ALA A 245 12.79 27.57 -28.37
CA ALA A 245 11.37 27.81 -28.61
C ALA A 245 10.80 27.04 -29.82
N ALA A 246 11.63 26.26 -30.53
CA ALA A 246 11.25 25.49 -31.71
C ALA A 246 10.87 24.05 -31.36
N THR A 247 11.37 23.53 -30.24
CA THR A 247 11.03 22.22 -29.69
C THR A 247 9.62 22.29 -29.11
N LYS A 248 8.72 21.46 -29.64
CA LYS A 248 7.37 21.32 -29.09
C LYS A 248 7.49 20.72 -27.69
N GLY A 249 6.72 21.25 -26.74
CA GLY A 249 6.59 20.66 -25.41
C GLY A 249 6.02 19.24 -25.48
N LYS A 250 6.14 18.51 -24.37
CA LYS A 250 5.58 17.14 -24.25
C LYS A 250 4.05 17.16 -24.15
N ARG A 251 3.42 16.07 -24.55
CA ARG A 251 2.00 15.76 -24.31
C ARG A 251 1.91 15.02 -22.99
N VAL A 252 1.18 15.58 -22.03
CA VAL A 252 1.14 15.08 -20.66
C VAL A 252 -0.29 14.77 -20.25
N LEU A 253 -0.49 13.60 -19.64
CA LEU A 253 -1.73 13.21 -18.97
C LEU A 253 -1.46 13.10 -17.48
N ASN A 254 -2.19 13.87 -16.67
CA ASN A 254 -2.25 13.69 -15.22
C ASN A 254 -3.59 13.05 -14.84
N ILE A 255 -3.59 12.14 -13.88
CA ILE A 255 -4.77 11.43 -13.37
C ILE A 255 -4.83 11.63 -11.86
N GLY A 256 -5.82 12.41 -11.42
CA GLY A 256 -5.91 12.96 -10.07
C GLY A 256 -5.33 14.37 -10.01
N PHE A 257 -6.19 15.38 -9.84
CA PHE A 257 -5.75 16.77 -9.71
C PHE A 257 -5.35 17.08 -8.27
N GLY A 258 -6.15 16.62 -7.30
CA GLY A 258 -5.92 16.87 -5.88
C GLY A 258 -5.80 18.37 -5.57
N LEU A 259 -4.61 18.79 -5.13
CA LEU A 259 -4.30 20.19 -4.87
C LEU A 259 -3.85 20.98 -6.10
N GLY A 260 -3.54 20.33 -7.23
CA GLY A 260 -3.03 20.96 -8.46
C GLY A 260 -1.52 21.24 -8.46
N ILE A 261 -0.79 20.75 -7.45
CA ILE A 261 0.65 21.01 -7.27
C ILE A 261 1.45 20.49 -8.47
N ILE A 262 1.29 19.22 -8.83
CA ILE A 262 2.00 18.63 -9.96
C ILE A 262 1.58 19.27 -11.28
N ASP A 263 0.30 19.60 -11.44
CA ASP A 263 -0.21 20.23 -12.66
C ASP A 263 0.39 21.62 -12.88
N SER A 264 0.52 22.45 -11.84
CA SER A 264 1.22 23.73 -11.93
C SER A 264 2.69 23.55 -12.37
N MET A 265 3.36 22.53 -11.82
CA MET A 265 4.72 22.20 -12.21
C MET A 265 4.81 21.74 -13.67
N ILE A 266 3.87 20.90 -14.14
CA ILE A 266 3.76 20.48 -15.54
C ILE A 266 3.53 21.69 -16.45
N ALA A 267 2.56 22.55 -16.12
CA ALA A 267 2.24 23.75 -16.90
C ALA A 267 3.46 24.68 -17.05
N SER A 268 4.29 24.79 -16.01
CA SER A 268 5.55 25.56 -16.05
C SER A 268 6.58 25.03 -17.07
N ARG A 269 6.47 23.75 -17.46
CA ARG A 269 7.30 23.11 -18.50
C ARG A 269 6.80 23.36 -19.93
N GLN A 270 5.75 24.16 -20.10
CA GLN A 270 5.19 24.53 -21.40
C GLN A 270 4.83 23.31 -22.28
N PRO A 271 3.96 22.42 -21.78
CA PRO A 271 3.58 21.21 -22.51
C PRO A 271 2.83 21.58 -23.81
N ALA A 272 2.96 20.73 -24.83
CA ALA A 272 2.16 20.90 -26.05
C ALA A 272 0.70 20.46 -25.84
N ARG A 273 0.47 19.56 -24.88
CA ARG A 273 -0.84 19.09 -24.42
C ARG A 273 -0.74 18.78 -22.93
N HIS A 274 -1.76 19.14 -22.18
CA HIS A 274 -1.89 18.85 -20.77
C HIS A 274 -3.35 18.50 -20.49
N HIS A 275 -3.60 17.21 -20.35
CA HIS A 275 -4.90 16.69 -19.93
C HIS A 275 -4.84 16.31 -18.47
N ILE A 276 -5.89 16.66 -17.74
CA ILE A 276 -6.05 16.39 -16.31
C ILE A 276 -7.35 15.62 -16.15
N ILE A 277 -7.31 14.42 -15.61
CA ILE A 277 -8.52 13.67 -15.23
C ILE A 277 -8.81 13.93 -13.75
N GLU A 278 -10.03 14.37 -13.44
CA GLU A 278 -10.46 14.61 -12.06
C GLU A 278 -11.94 14.26 -11.90
N ALA A 279 -12.26 13.49 -10.85
CA ALA A 279 -13.56 12.91 -10.60
C ALA A 279 -14.31 13.58 -9.45
N HIS A 280 -13.60 14.08 -8.43
CA HIS A 280 -14.21 14.55 -7.20
C HIS A 280 -14.97 15.87 -7.41
N PRO A 281 -16.28 15.93 -7.12
CA PRO A 281 -17.10 17.11 -7.40
C PRO A 281 -16.60 18.40 -6.75
N GLU A 282 -16.11 18.34 -5.52
CA GLU A 282 -15.61 19.52 -4.80
C GLU A 282 -14.25 20.03 -5.33
N VAL A 283 -13.37 19.15 -5.80
CA VAL A 283 -12.10 19.54 -6.46
C VAL A 283 -12.42 20.22 -7.80
N LEU A 284 -13.34 19.66 -8.56
CA LEU A 284 -13.84 20.23 -9.81
C LEU A 284 -14.48 21.62 -9.61
N ALA A 285 -15.30 21.78 -8.55
CA ALA A 285 -15.91 23.05 -8.20
C ALA A 285 -14.87 24.09 -7.78
N ARG A 286 -13.81 23.68 -7.08
CA ARG A 286 -12.68 24.53 -6.70
C ARG A 286 -11.91 25.04 -7.92
N ILE A 287 -11.62 24.19 -8.90
CA ILE A 287 -11.04 24.60 -10.20
C ILE A 287 -11.92 25.68 -10.86
N ASP A 288 -13.24 25.45 -10.93
CA ASP A 288 -14.17 26.40 -11.57
C ASP A 288 -14.26 27.74 -10.82
N ALA A 289 -14.27 27.70 -9.49
CA ALA A 289 -14.36 28.89 -8.63
C ALA A 289 -13.09 29.74 -8.69
N ALA A 290 -11.91 29.11 -8.59
CA ALA A 290 -10.62 29.80 -8.61
C ALA A 290 -10.37 30.46 -9.98
N SER A 291 -10.70 29.78 -11.07
CA SER A 291 -10.63 30.31 -12.44
C SER A 291 -11.51 31.56 -12.64
N SER A 292 -12.66 31.62 -11.95
CA SER A 292 -13.63 32.72 -12.06
C SER A 292 -13.23 33.97 -11.28
N ASN A 293 -12.37 33.83 -10.26
CA ASN A 293 -11.85 34.97 -9.49
C ASN A 293 -10.40 34.71 -9.00
N PRO A 294 -9.40 34.80 -9.90
CA PRO A 294 -8.01 34.48 -9.57
C PRO A 294 -7.45 35.34 -8.43
N SER A 295 -7.93 36.58 -8.30
CA SER A 295 -7.49 37.49 -7.23
C SER A 295 -7.91 37.08 -5.83
N ALA A 296 -8.91 36.19 -5.69
CA ALA A 296 -9.39 35.68 -4.42
C ALA A 296 -8.81 34.30 -4.06
N ALA A 297 -8.11 33.64 -4.98
CA ALA A 297 -7.62 32.29 -4.80
C ALA A 297 -6.34 32.20 -3.94
N GLY A 298 -5.62 33.31 -3.73
CA GLY A 298 -4.38 33.30 -2.94
C GLY A 298 -3.30 32.44 -3.60
N ASP A 299 -2.63 31.58 -2.82
CA ASP A 299 -1.59 30.65 -3.27
C ASP A 299 -2.16 29.29 -3.73
N ASP A 300 -3.45 29.25 -4.06
CA ASP A 300 -4.13 28.06 -4.56
C ASP A 300 -3.76 27.74 -6.03
N HIS A 301 -3.07 26.62 -6.26
CA HIS A 301 -2.75 26.11 -7.59
C HIS A 301 -3.97 25.96 -8.52
N ALA A 302 -5.17 25.70 -7.99
CA ALA A 302 -6.39 25.60 -8.79
C ALA A 302 -6.72 26.88 -9.56
N ALA A 303 -6.22 28.04 -9.11
CA ALA A 303 -6.42 29.32 -9.80
C ALA A 303 -5.74 29.41 -11.16
N GLU A 304 -4.74 28.57 -11.41
CA GLU A 304 -4.02 28.50 -12.69
C GLU A 304 -4.79 27.68 -13.75
N PHE A 305 -5.83 26.95 -13.35
CA PHE A 305 -6.56 26.01 -14.20
C PHE A 305 -8.02 26.44 -14.45
N GLY A 306 -8.77 25.60 -15.17
CA GLY A 306 -10.17 25.85 -15.53
C GLY A 306 -10.33 26.57 -16.88
N ALA A 307 -11.47 27.23 -17.08
CA ALA A 307 -11.91 27.68 -18.41
C ALA A 307 -10.94 28.67 -19.10
N ALA A 308 -10.30 29.56 -18.34
CA ALA A 308 -9.33 30.50 -18.90
C ALA A 308 -8.05 29.80 -19.39
N TRP A 309 -7.58 28.82 -18.62
CA TRP A 309 -6.44 27.98 -18.98
C TRP A 309 -6.73 27.09 -20.19
N GLU A 310 -7.88 26.41 -20.22
CA GLU A 310 -8.30 25.62 -21.39
C GLU A 310 -8.39 26.49 -22.65
N ALA A 311 -8.87 27.73 -22.53
CA ALA A 311 -8.96 28.68 -23.63
C ALA A 311 -7.59 29.21 -24.10
N SER A 312 -6.55 29.12 -23.26
CA SER A 312 -5.18 29.48 -23.61
C SER A 312 -4.46 28.44 -24.47
N SER A 313 -5.10 27.28 -24.66
CA SER A 313 -4.55 26.13 -25.38
C SER A 313 -4.04 26.48 -26.78
N PRO A 314 -2.84 25.99 -27.18
CA PRO A 314 -2.25 26.27 -28.50
C PRO A 314 -3.07 25.67 -29.65
N GLU A 315 -3.77 24.57 -29.39
CA GLU A 315 -4.70 23.88 -30.29
C GLU A 315 -5.98 23.55 -29.52
N GLY A 316 -7.14 23.53 -30.19
CA GLY A 316 -8.40 23.25 -29.52
C GLY A 316 -8.37 21.90 -28.80
N GLY A 317 -8.54 21.91 -27.48
CA GLY A 317 -8.57 20.71 -26.64
C GLY A 317 -7.21 20.25 -26.12
N ALA A 318 -6.09 20.88 -26.48
CA ALA A 318 -4.78 20.44 -25.96
C ALA A 318 -4.59 20.72 -24.45
N PHE A 319 -5.22 21.74 -23.89
CA PHE A 319 -5.36 21.93 -22.44
C PHE A 319 -6.79 21.62 -22.02
N LYS A 320 -6.96 20.62 -21.16
CA LYS A 320 -8.29 20.15 -20.79
C LYS A 320 -8.36 19.51 -19.40
N VAL A 321 -9.36 19.92 -18.62
CA VAL A 321 -9.83 19.16 -17.46
C VAL A 321 -10.93 18.21 -17.92
N LEU A 322 -10.63 16.93 -17.91
CA LEU A 322 -11.51 15.82 -18.25
C LEU A 322 -12.25 15.38 -16.98
N ARG A 323 -13.53 15.77 -16.89
CA ARG A 323 -14.33 15.65 -15.68
C ARG A 323 -14.98 14.27 -15.58
N GLY A 324 -14.61 13.49 -14.56
CA GLY A 324 -15.13 12.17 -14.28
C GLY A 324 -14.03 11.19 -13.87
N ARG A 325 -14.45 9.95 -13.63
CA ARG A 325 -13.55 8.85 -13.28
C ARG A 325 -12.63 8.48 -14.45
N TRP A 326 -11.39 8.11 -14.14
CA TRP A 326 -10.43 7.72 -15.15
C TRP A 326 -10.84 6.44 -15.87
N GLN A 327 -11.54 5.53 -15.18
CA GLN A 327 -12.14 4.31 -15.72
C GLN A 327 -13.15 4.61 -16.85
N ASP A 328 -13.81 5.77 -16.80
CA ASP A 328 -14.79 6.20 -17.81
C ASP A 328 -14.17 7.09 -18.91
N ILE A 329 -13.00 7.67 -18.66
CA ILE A 329 -12.33 8.64 -19.55
C ILE A 329 -11.22 7.98 -20.36
N CYS A 330 -10.38 7.15 -19.76
CA CYS A 330 -9.28 6.47 -20.46
C CYS A 330 -9.75 5.63 -21.66
N PRO A 331 -10.88 4.88 -21.61
CA PRO A 331 -11.41 4.20 -22.79
C PRO A 331 -11.74 5.16 -23.96
N LYS A 332 -12.18 6.39 -23.66
CA LYS A 332 -12.49 7.40 -24.68
C LYS A 332 -11.21 7.95 -25.30
N LEU A 333 -10.21 8.26 -24.47
CA LEU A 333 -8.89 8.71 -24.95
C LEU A 333 -8.24 7.66 -25.86
N LEU A 334 -8.34 6.37 -25.49
CA LEU A 334 -7.90 5.25 -26.33
C LEU A 334 -8.65 5.21 -27.67
N ALA A 335 -9.98 5.35 -27.65
CA ALA A 335 -10.80 5.33 -28.86
C ALA A 335 -10.52 6.54 -29.77
N GLU A 336 -10.13 7.67 -29.20
CA GLU A 336 -9.71 8.88 -29.91
C GLU A 336 -8.27 8.79 -30.45
N GLY A 337 -7.50 7.78 -30.02
CA GLY A 337 -6.11 7.59 -30.41
C GLY A 337 -5.16 8.61 -29.79
N GLU A 338 -5.51 9.15 -28.63
CA GLU A 338 -4.63 10.04 -27.87
C GLU A 338 -3.40 9.28 -27.38
N LEU A 339 -2.24 9.92 -27.47
CA LEU A 339 -0.95 9.40 -27.03
C LEU A 339 -0.20 10.48 -26.27
N TYR A 340 0.46 10.09 -25.19
CA TYR A 340 1.16 10.99 -24.28
C TYR A 340 2.64 10.63 -24.16
N ASP A 341 3.48 11.66 -24.11
CA ASP A 341 4.92 11.50 -23.89
C ASP A 341 5.24 11.37 -22.38
N ALA A 342 4.29 11.73 -21.52
CA ALA A 342 4.35 11.49 -20.09
C ALA A 342 2.96 11.25 -19.50
N ILE A 343 2.84 10.31 -18.56
CA ILE A 343 1.62 10.03 -17.82
C ILE A 343 1.96 9.97 -16.33
N TYR A 344 1.19 10.67 -15.49
CA TYR A 344 1.29 10.59 -14.04
C TYR A 344 -0.04 10.11 -13.44
N PHE A 345 0.04 9.15 -12.51
CA PHE A 345 -1.11 8.57 -11.83
C PHE A 345 -1.00 8.77 -10.32
N ASP A 346 -1.94 9.50 -9.75
CA ASP A 346 -1.95 9.88 -8.32
C ASP A 346 -3.40 10.13 -7.88
N THR A 347 -4.15 9.03 -7.76
CA THR A 347 -5.56 9.02 -7.36
C THR A 347 -5.70 8.73 -5.87
N PHE A 348 -6.92 8.80 -5.35
CA PHE A 348 -7.23 8.52 -3.95
C PHE A 348 -8.48 7.66 -3.82
N GLY A 349 -8.52 6.82 -2.78
CA GLY A 349 -9.64 5.93 -2.48
C GLY A 349 -9.74 4.73 -3.41
N GLU A 350 -8.62 4.32 -3.99
CA GLU A 350 -8.52 3.15 -4.88
C GLU A 350 -7.46 2.20 -4.34
N ASP A 351 -7.74 0.90 -4.41
CA ASP A 351 -6.79 -0.14 -4.03
C ASP A 351 -5.65 -0.31 -5.07
N TYR A 352 -4.69 -1.17 -4.73
CA TYR A 352 -3.58 -1.49 -5.63
C TYR A 352 -4.03 -2.12 -6.96
N SER A 353 -5.14 -2.87 -6.97
CA SER A 353 -5.66 -3.56 -8.15
C SER A 353 -6.05 -2.57 -9.26
N GLU A 354 -6.54 -1.38 -8.89
CA GLU A 354 -6.88 -0.33 -9.85
C GLU A 354 -5.63 0.33 -10.47
N LEU A 355 -4.56 0.55 -9.70
CA LEU A 355 -3.25 0.96 -10.26
C LEU A 355 -2.72 -0.11 -11.22
N ARG A 356 -2.82 -1.39 -10.83
CA ARG A 356 -2.41 -2.52 -11.67
C ARG A 356 -3.21 -2.57 -12.97
N ARG A 357 -4.52 -2.43 -12.89
CA ARG A 357 -5.41 -2.35 -14.04
C ARG A 357 -5.03 -1.17 -14.93
N PHE A 358 -4.73 -0.01 -14.34
CA PHE A 358 -4.34 1.17 -15.11
C PHE A 358 -3.10 0.91 -15.97
N PHE A 359 -2.00 0.43 -15.39
CA PHE A 359 -0.78 0.19 -16.15
C PHE A 359 -0.83 -1.05 -17.05
N THR A 360 -1.72 -2.00 -16.77
CA THR A 360 -1.89 -3.20 -17.60
C THR A 360 -2.75 -2.91 -18.83
N ASP A 361 -3.86 -2.20 -18.65
CA ASP A 361 -4.89 -2.07 -19.70
C ASP A 361 -4.76 -0.77 -20.50
N TYR A 362 -4.28 0.31 -19.90
CA TYR A 362 -4.34 1.65 -20.50
C TYR A 362 -2.98 2.20 -20.91
N ILE A 363 -1.93 1.99 -20.11
CA ILE A 363 -0.58 2.46 -20.47
C ILE A 363 -0.12 1.95 -21.85
N PRO A 364 -0.31 0.67 -22.24
CA PRO A 364 0.11 0.18 -23.56
C PRO A 364 -0.53 0.91 -24.75
N GLY A 365 -1.71 1.53 -24.55
CA GLY A 365 -2.41 2.26 -25.60
C GLY A 365 -2.36 3.78 -25.49
N LEU A 366 -2.01 4.33 -24.33
CA LEU A 366 -1.96 5.77 -24.08
C LEU A 366 -0.54 6.34 -24.02
N LEU A 367 0.47 5.54 -23.67
CA LEU A 367 1.84 5.99 -23.58
C LEU A 367 2.52 5.89 -24.95
N ALA A 368 3.26 6.94 -25.35
CA ALA A 368 4.09 6.91 -26.54
C ALA A 368 5.27 5.93 -26.37
N ASP A 369 5.83 5.44 -27.48
CA ASP A 369 6.93 4.45 -27.47
C ASP A 369 8.15 4.89 -26.63
N ASP A 370 8.47 6.19 -26.60
CA ASP A 370 9.54 6.80 -25.80
C ASP A 370 9.02 7.59 -24.59
N GLY A 371 7.76 7.35 -24.22
CA GLY A 371 7.07 8.00 -23.11
C GLY A 371 7.52 7.49 -21.75
N VAL A 372 7.27 8.29 -20.72
CA VAL A 372 7.54 7.95 -19.33
C VAL A 372 6.23 7.90 -18.54
N PHE A 373 6.01 6.80 -17.83
CA PHE A 373 4.94 6.66 -16.86
C PHE A 373 5.50 6.80 -15.44
N GLY A 374 4.86 7.62 -14.62
CA GLY A 374 5.12 7.74 -13.18
C GLY A 374 3.83 7.64 -12.39
N PHE A 375 3.94 7.31 -11.12
CA PHE A 375 2.82 7.30 -10.18
C PHE A 375 3.31 7.65 -8.77
N PHE A 376 2.39 8.06 -7.89
CA PHE A 376 2.71 8.19 -6.47
C PHE A 376 2.81 6.80 -5.83
N ASN A 377 4.02 6.44 -5.37
CA ASN A 377 4.28 5.15 -4.75
C ASN A 377 4.14 5.25 -3.22
N GLY A 378 2.89 5.24 -2.74
CA GLY A 378 2.51 5.25 -1.32
C GLY A 378 2.20 3.87 -0.71
N LEU A 379 2.28 2.80 -1.49
CA LEU A 379 1.75 1.47 -1.13
C LEU A 379 2.43 0.88 0.11
N GLY A 380 1.73 0.80 1.24
CA GLY A 380 2.27 0.30 2.51
C GLY A 380 3.36 1.19 3.11
N ALA A 381 3.36 2.49 2.80
CA ALA A 381 4.39 3.43 3.24
C ALA A 381 4.26 3.89 4.71
N ASP A 382 3.25 3.42 5.42
CA ASP A 382 3.16 3.47 6.88
C ASP A 382 4.10 2.46 7.55
N ARG A 383 4.57 1.44 6.81
CA ARG A 383 5.47 0.39 7.31
C ARG A 383 6.49 -0.09 6.28
N ARG A 384 7.78 0.06 6.59
CA ARG A 384 8.88 -0.24 5.66
C ARG A 384 8.83 -1.63 5.01
N VAL A 385 8.53 -2.69 5.76
CA VAL A 385 8.49 -4.04 5.18
C VAL A 385 7.36 -4.19 4.16
N CYS A 386 6.19 -3.58 4.41
CA CYS A 386 5.07 -3.59 3.48
C CYS A 386 5.42 -2.75 2.24
N TYR A 387 5.98 -1.56 2.44
CA TYR A 387 6.50 -0.72 1.36
C TYR A 387 7.49 -1.45 0.43
N ASP A 388 8.46 -2.15 1.03
CA ASP A 388 9.46 -2.93 0.28
C ASP A 388 8.84 -4.16 -0.41
N VAL A 389 7.81 -4.79 0.17
CA VAL A 389 7.06 -5.88 -0.45
C VAL A 389 6.28 -5.37 -1.66
N TYR A 390 5.44 -4.36 -1.51
CA TYR A 390 4.63 -3.82 -2.60
C TYR A 390 5.52 -3.20 -3.68
N THR A 391 6.63 -2.54 -3.34
CA THR A 391 7.62 -2.08 -4.35
C THR A 391 8.04 -3.23 -5.29
N ARG A 392 8.31 -4.43 -4.75
CA ARG A 392 8.68 -5.61 -5.55
C ARG A 392 7.49 -6.21 -6.31
N VAL A 393 6.30 -6.23 -5.72
CA VAL A 393 5.08 -6.71 -6.37
C VAL A 393 4.78 -5.83 -7.59
N VAL A 394 4.81 -4.51 -7.42
CA VAL A 394 4.62 -3.54 -8.52
C VAL A 394 5.66 -3.73 -9.61
N GLU A 395 6.94 -3.90 -9.26
CA GLU A 395 7.99 -4.16 -10.24
C GLU A 395 7.72 -5.44 -11.07
N MET A 396 7.24 -6.51 -10.44
CA MET A 396 6.87 -7.74 -11.15
C MET A 396 5.67 -7.53 -12.08
N HIS A 397 4.60 -6.90 -11.60
CA HIS A 397 3.40 -6.66 -12.41
C HIS A 397 3.63 -5.65 -13.55
N LEU A 398 4.47 -4.62 -13.34
CA LEU A 398 4.90 -3.73 -14.43
C LEU A 398 5.66 -4.50 -15.51
N SER A 399 6.57 -5.41 -15.11
CA SER A 399 7.29 -6.27 -16.05
C SER A 399 6.35 -7.17 -16.84
N GLU A 400 5.31 -7.73 -16.20
CA GLU A 400 4.24 -8.50 -16.87
C GLU A 400 3.45 -7.64 -17.87
N ALA A 401 3.23 -6.37 -17.57
CA ALA A 401 2.59 -5.39 -18.46
C ALA A 401 3.51 -4.84 -19.57
N GLY A 402 4.77 -5.31 -19.65
CA GLY A 402 5.73 -4.88 -20.68
C GLY A 402 6.47 -3.58 -20.37
N LEU A 403 6.57 -3.22 -19.09
CA LEU A 403 7.25 -2.01 -18.60
C LEU A 403 8.48 -2.39 -17.74
N ASP A 404 9.58 -1.67 -17.92
CA ASP A 404 10.68 -1.60 -16.95
C ASP A 404 10.43 -0.44 -15.98
N VAL A 405 10.83 -0.59 -14.72
CA VAL A 405 10.80 0.50 -13.72
C VAL A 405 12.19 0.78 -13.18
N ALA A 406 12.59 2.05 -13.23
CA ALA A 406 13.76 2.56 -12.53
C ALA A 406 13.33 3.33 -11.28
N TRP A 407 13.79 2.87 -10.12
CA TRP A 407 13.53 3.52 -8.84
C TRP A 407 14.58 4.59 -8.53
N GLN A 408 14.13 5.79 -8.18
CA GLN A 408 15.00 6.84 -7.63
C GLN A 408 14.68 7.07 -6.15
N ASP A 409 15.65 6.85 -5.28
CA ASP A 409 15.51 7.17 -3.85
C ASP A 409 15.48 8.69 -3.66
N VAL A 410 14.42 9.16 -2.98
CA VAL A 410 14.24 10.54 -2.54
C VAL A 410 14.22 10.55 -1.02
N ASP A 411 15.12 11.30 -0.40
CA ASP A 411 15.12 11.47 1.05
C ASP A 411 13.88 12.26 1.47
N VAL A 412 13.15 11.74 2.46
CA VAL A 412 11.99 12.40 3.09
C VAL A 412 12.41 12.82 4.50
N PRO A 413 12.67 14.11 4.76
CA PRO A 413 13.16 14.56 6.05
C PRO A 413 12.03 14.61 7.08
N LEU A 414 11.65 13.44 7.62
CA LEU A 414 10.49 13.24 8.49
C LEU A 414 10.34 14.27 9.61
N ALA A 415 11.43 14.65 10.28
CA ALA A 415 11.37 15.63 11.37
C ALA A 415 11.19 17.07 10.88
N ASP A 416 11.83 17.44 9.77
CA ASP A 416 11.76 18.80 9.22
C ASP A 416 10.38 19.06 8.59
N ASP A 417 9.79 18.02 7.98
CA ASP A 417 8.45 18.06 7.38
C ASP A 417 7.33 17.75 8.40
N GLY A 418 7.67 17.48 9.67
CA GLY A 418 6.71 17.21 10.74
C GLY A 418 5.91 15.92 10.56
N LEU A 419 6.51 14.92 9.92
CA LEU A 419 5.97 13.58 9.66
C LEU A 419 6.40 12.55 10.72
N ASP A 420 7.31 12.91 11.63
CA ASP A 420 7.93 12.01 12.61
C ASP A 420 7.03 11.61 13.79
N LYS A 421 5.86 12.24 13.93
CA LYS A 421 4.94 12.00 15.03
C LYS A 421 3.47 12.09 14.63
N ALA A 422 2.74 11.00 14.79
CA ALA A 422 1.28 10.95 14.60
C ALA A 422 0.54 12.00 15.45
N GLY A 423 -0.46 12.65 14.86
CA GLY A 423 -1.27 13.68 15.50
C GLY A 423 -0.56 15.02 15.76
N ALA A 424 0.62 15.25 15.19
CA ALA A 424 1.36 16.50 15.29
C ALA A 424 1.98 16.88 13.92
N GLY A 425 2.33 18.15 13.74
CA GLY A 425 2.97 18.62 12.51
C GLY A 425 2.10 18.42 11.27
N ALA A 426 2.63 17.77 10.25
CA ALA A 426 1.88 17.42 9.04
C ALA A 426 0.69 16.48 9.35
N TRP A 427 0.77 15.68 10.42
CA TRP A 427 -0.31 14.79 10.86
C TRP A 427 -1.32 15.42 11.81
N GLU A 428 -1.19 16.71 12.15
CA GLU A 428 -2.21 17.39 12.96
C GLU A 428 -3.53 17.47 12.20
N GLY A 429 -4.59 16.92 12.81
CA GLY A 429 -5.93 16.84 12.22
C GLY A 429 -6.14 15.69 11.23
N ILE A 430 -5.13 14.83 11.04
CA ILE A 430 -5.22 13.64 10.19
C ILE A 430 -5.44 12.40 11.06
N LEU A 431 -6.39 11.55 10.67
CA LEU A 431 -6.78 10.36 11.42
C LEU A 431 -5.65 9.34 11.50
N ARG A 432 -5.13 8.92 10.33
CA ARG A 432 -4.07 7.92 10.21
C ARG A 432 -2.95 8.46 9.31
N PRO A 433 -1.68 8.49 9.79
CA PRO A 433 -0.54 8.81 8.94
C PRO A 433 -0.36 7.77 7.84
N TYR A 434 -0.40 8.17 6.57
CA TYR A 434 -0.16 7.27 5.44
C TYR A 434 1.34 7.12 5.07
N TRP A 435 2.22 7.87 5.75
CA TRP A 435 3.65 7.85 5.46
C TRP A 435 4.51 7.93 6.73
N THR A 436 5.48 7.02 6.89
CA THR A 436 6.40 7.01 8.04
C THR A 436 7.87 6.77 7.66
N LEU A 437 8.19 6.76 6.37
CA LEU A 437 9.51 6.35 5.86
C LEU A 437 10.41 7.54 5.54
N ASP A 438 11.71 7.38 5.82
CA ASP A 438 12.74 8.38 5.51
C ASP A 438 13.15 8.41 4.03
N LYS A 439 12.57 7.53 3.21
CA LYS A 439 12.87 7.39 1.79
C LYS A 439 11.62 7.08 0.98
N TYR A 440 11.39 7.88 -0.04
CA TYR A 440 10.42 7.64 -1.09
C TYR A 440 11.11 7.03 -2.31
N ARG A 441 10.57 5.95 -2.88
CA ARG A 441 11.04 5.36 -4.14
C ARG A 441 10.20 5.88 -5.28
N LEU A 442 10.77 6.81 -6.03
CA LEU A 442 10.14 7.42 -7.19
C LEU A 442 10.19 6.47 -8.39
N PRO A 443 9.02 6.04 -8.94
CA PRO A 443 8.97 5.18 -10.11
C PRO A 443 9.16 5.98 -11.40
N VAL A 444 10.07 5.52 -12.25
CA VAL A 444 10.22 5.97 -13.64
C VAL A 444 10.05 4.75 -14.54
N CYS A 445 8.86 4.62 -15.12
CA CYS A 445 8.47 3.47 -15.92
C CYS A 445 8.58 3.78 -17.41
N THR A 446 9.12 2.84 -18.18
CA THR A 446 9.23 2.91 -19.65
C THR A 446 8.91 1.55 -20.26
N PHE A 447 8.52 1.49 -21.53
CA PHE A 447 8.39 0.19 -22.21
C PHE A 447 9.73 -0.56 -22.22
N ILE A 448 9.67 -1.90 -22.08
CA ILE A 448 10.85 -2.78 -22.13
C ILE A 448 11.54 -2.63 -23.50
N GLY A 449 12.86 -2.43 -23.48
CA GLY A 449 13.68 -2.14 -24.68
C GLY A 449 15.07 -2.78 -24.69
#